data_AF-A0A1D6L712-F1
#
_entry.id   AF-A0A1D6L712-F1
#
_cell.length_a   1.000
_cell.length_b   1.000
_cell.length_c   1.000
_cell.angle_alpha   90.00
_cell.angle_beta   90.00
_cell.angle_gamma   90.00
#
_symmetry.space_group_name_H-M   'P 1'
#
loop_
_entity.id
_entity.type
_entity.pdbx_description
1 polymer ?
#
loop_
_entity_poly.entity_id
_entity_poly.type
_entity_poly.pdbx_seq_one_letter_code
_entity_poly.pdbx_strand_id
1 'polypeptide(L)'
;MPHSVLARLPPGSVRLVAAFGLLLLVSLLVLHRRPGRPHVAAAAASDRLTDPSRSRLFLSQSPGANASIAADLRALTAGPHLAGTPASAGAAAHVLARLRAAGLQTLTREYEPLLSYPGHASLALLRPDGSLLARLSLEEPADEGRRVVPPYHAYAPSGGAVAEAVFVNLGREEDYVVLERLGVGVRGRVAVARRGGGYRGGVVARAADKGAVAVLIAGNADGGVERGVVLLGGPGDPLTPGWAATSGAERLKFDDKAVKQRFPSIPSMPVSAKTAAAIIRSLGGPAIPAEWKDGLGVDTGGLGPGPTLVNFTYQEVL
;
A
#
# COMPACT_ATOMS: atom_id res chain seq x y z
N MET A 1 28.21 57.50 19.01
CA MET A 1 27.06 58.40 18.80
C MET A 1 26.36 57.96 17.52
N PRO A 2 25.16 57.35 17.59
CA PRO A 2 24.17 57.75 16.60
C PRO A 2 22.76 57.82 17.21
N HIS A 3 22.35 59.01 17.61
CA HIS A 3 20.93 59.39 17.64
C HIS A 3 20.63 60.08 16.31
N SER A 4 19.95 59.42 15.38
CA SER A 4 19.06 60.07 14.39
C SER A 4 18.64 59.13 13.25
N VAL A 5 17.83 58.10 13.56
CA VAL A 5 17.05 57.38 12.51
C VAL A 5 15.54 57.61 12.67
N LEU A 6 15.09 58.21 13.78
CA LEU A 6 13.66 58.41 14.05
C LEU A 6 13.07 59.72 13.49
N ALA A 7 13.85 60.55 12.78
CA ALA A 7 13.43 61.91 12.41
C ALA A 7 12.87 62.10 10.99
N ARG A 8 12.58 61.03 10.22
CA ARG A 8 11.96 61.17 8.88
C ARG A 8 10.95 60.07 8.57
N LEU A 9 9.97 59.91 9.46
CA LEU A 9 8.82 59.05 9.19
C LEU A 9 7.59 59.92 8.85
N PRO A 10 6.93 59.71 7.70
CA PRO A 10 5.78 60.51 7.27
C PRO A 10 4.62 60.47 8.30
N PRO A 11 3.78 61.52 8.37
CA PRO A 11 2.65 61.57 9.31
C PRO A 11 1.73 60.36 9.08
N GLY A 12 1.69 59.45 10.07
CA GLY A 12 0.97 58.18 10.00
C GLY A 12 1.84 56.94 10.20
N SER A 13 3.17 57.02 9.99
CA SER A 13 4.07 55.88 10.18
C SER A 13 4.16 55.41 11.63
N VAL A 14 3.99 56.30 12.61
CA VAL A 14 3.93 55.92 14.03
C VAL A 14 2.74 55.01 14.30
N ARG A 15 1.59 55.28 13.65
CA ARG A 15 0.40 54.40 13.73
C ARG A 15 0.64 53.07 13.02
N LEU A 16 1.32 53.09 11.87
CA LEU A 16 1.65 51.88 11.13
C LEU A 16 2.62 50.99 11.90
N VAL A 17 3.67 51.56 12.49
CA VAL A 17 4.66 50.85 13.32
C VAL A 17 4.01 50.33 14.62
N ALA A 18 3.14 51.12 15.25
CA ALA A 18 2.38 50.67 16.40
C ALA A 18 1.40 49.54 16.05
N ALA A 19 0.72 49.62 14.90
CA ALA A 19 -0.17 48.57 14.42
C ALA A 19 0.59 47.29 14.08
N PHE A 20 1.76 47.41 13.43
CA PHE A 20 2.62 46.26 13.12
C PHE A 20 3.21 45.63 14.40
N GLY A 21 3.62 46.46 15.36
CA GLY A 21 4.08 46.01 16.67
C GLY A 21 2.98 45.29 17.46
N LEU A 22 1.75 45.80 17.42
CA LEU A 22 0.59 45.16 18.04
C LEU A 22 0.25 43.83 17.35
N LEU A 23 0.28 43.78 16.02
CA LEU A 23 0.07 42.55 15.23
C LEU A 23 1.14 41.50 15.53
N LEU A 24 2.41 41.92 15.64
CA LEU A 24 3.50 41.01 15.99
C LEU A 24 3.36 40.50 17.43
N LEU A 25 2.95 41.36 18.37
CA LEU A 25 2.71 40.99 19.77
C LEU A 25 1.52 40.02 19.88
N VAL A 26 0.43 40.28 19.16
CA VAL A 26 -0.74 39.38 19.09
C VAL A 26 -0.35 38.06 18.43
N SER A 27 0.41 38.09 17.33
CA SER A 27 0.90 36.87 16.68
C SER A 27 1.82 36.07 17.59
N LEU A 28 2.72 36.73 18.33
CA LEU A 28 3.58 36.09 19.33
C LEU A 28 2.77 35.54 20.51
N LEU A 29 1.72 36.24 20.96
CA LEU A 29 0.78 35.76 21.98
C LEU A 29 -0.04 34.56 21.49
N VAL A 30 -0.39 34.50 20.21
CA VAL A 30 -1.06 33.35 19.57
C VAL A 30 -0.07 32.18 19.37
N LEU A 31 1.20 32.44 19.07
CA LEU A 31 2.26 31.41 19.00
C LEU A 31 2.70 30.90 20.38
N HIS A 32 2.67 31.74 21.42
CA HIS A 32 2.93 31.35 22.82
C HIS A 32 1.71 30.66 23.44
N ARG A 33 0.50 31.09 23.08
CA ARG A 33 -0.71 30.27 23.23
C ARG A 33 -0.76 29.25 22.13
N ARG A 34 0.24 28.36 22.08
CA ARG A 34 -0.06 27.01 21.60
C ARG A 34 -1.31 26.61 22.39
N PRO A 35 -2.46 26.33 21.76
CA PRO A 35 -3.40 25.45 22.44
C PRO A 35 -2.50 24.29 22.83
N GLY A 36 -2.30 24.08 24.14
CA GLY A 36 -1.70 22.85 24.60
C GLY A 36 -2.35 21.79 23.74
N ARG A 37 -1.54 20.92 23.11
CA ARG A 37 -2.07 19.77 22.38
C ARG A 37 -3.33 19.39 23.12
N PRO A 38 -4.50 19.23 22.49
CA PRO A 38 -5.45 18.37 23.14
C PRO A 38 -4.65 17.07 23.32
N HIS A 39 -4.06 16.89 24.50
CA HIS A 39 -4.61 15.92 25.40
C HIS A 39 -6.13 15.99 25.14
N VAL A 40 -6.55 15.23 24.14
CA VAL A 40 -7.27 14.02 24.48
C VAL A 40 -6.53 13.48 25.70
N ALA A 41 -6.83 14.06 26.87
CA ALA A 41 -7.01 13.24 28.03
C ALA A 41 -7.89 12.16 27.41
N ALA A 42 -7.33 10.97 27.24
CA ALA A 42 -8.16 9.80 27.22
C ALA A 42 -8.97 9.98 28.50
N ALA A 43 -10.11 10.66 28.39
CA ALA A 43 -10.95 11.06 29.50
C ALA A 43 -11.34 9.72 30.05
N ALA A 44 -10.67 9.34 31.13
CA ALA A 44 -10.33 7.97 31.47
C ALA A 44 -11.31 6.96 30.88
N ALA A 45 -11.09 6.55 29.63
CA ALA A 45 -11.79 5.40 29.07
C ALA A 45 -11.32 4.12 29.81
N SER A 46 -10.24 4.26 30.59
CA SER A 46 -9.75 3.31 31.57
C SER A 46 -10.68 3.06 32.74
N ASP A 47 -11.64 3.95 33.06
CA ASP A 47 -12.50 3.77 34.26
C ASP A 47 -13.95 3.42 33.93
N ARG A 48 -14.27 3.21 32.64
CA ARG A 48 -15.59 2.72 32.22
C ARG A 48 -15.64 1.20 32.01
N LEU A 49 -14.49 0.53 32.06
CA LEU A 49 -14.34 -0.93 31.90
C LEU A 49 -13.86 -1.64 33.18
N THR A 50 -13.65 -0.91 34.27
CA THR A 50 -13.24 -1.44 35.58
C THR A 50 -14.36 -2.14 36.34
N ASP A 51 -15.62 -1.99 35.90
CA ASP A 51 -16.74 -2.76 36.43
C ASP A 51 -16.59 -4.25 36.02
N PRO A 52 -16.32 -5.16 36.97
CA PRO A 52 -16.18 -6.59 36.69
C PRO A 52 -17.45 -7.20 36.07
N SER A 53 -18.60 -6.56 36.26
CA SER A 53 -19.86 -6.98 35.66
C SER A 53 -19.93 -6.66 34.16
N ARG A 54 -19.33 -5.57 33.70
CA ARG A 54 -19.31 -5.16 32.27
C ARG A 54 -18.24 -5.88 31.45
N SER A 55 -17.08 -6.16 32.04
CA SER A 55 -16.09 -7.04 31.43
C SER A 55 -16.59 -8.49 31.31
N ARG A 56 -17.37 -8.97 32.29
CA ARG A 56 -18.16 -10.23 32.17
C ARG A 56 -19.31 -10.15 31.17
N LEU A 57 -19.88 -8.97 30.92
CA LEU A 57 -20.98 -8.78 29.97
C LEU A 57 -20.54 -8.90 28.50
N PHE A 58 -19.30 -8.52 28.19
CA PHE A 58 -18.80 -8.45 26.81
C PHE A 58 -17.83 -9.58 26.42
N LEU A 59 -17.08 -10.12 27.38
CA LEU A 59 -16.34 -11.35 27.18
C LEU A 59 -17.29 -12.51 27.45
N SER A 60 -17.97 -12.97 26.40
CA SER A 60 -18.69 -14.24 26.43
C SER A 60 -17.71 -15.37 26.78
N GLN A 61 -17.56 -15.65 28.07
CA GLN A 61 -17.03 -16.91 28.60
C GLN A 61 -18.07 -18.04 28.45
N SER A 62 -19.06 -17.88 27.56
CA SER A 62 -20.04 -18.90 27.27
C SER A 62 -19.31 -20.20 26.89
N PRO A 63 -19.63 -21.33 27.53
CA PRO A 63 -19.04 -22.62 27.18
C PRO A 63 -19.13 -22.98 25.68
N GLY A 64 -20.08 -22.40 24.95
CA GLY A 64 -20.26 -22.59 23.50
C GLY A 64 -19.51 -21.62 22.58
N ALA A 65 -18.78 -20.63 23.13
CA ALA A 65 -18.16 -19.56 22.33
C ALA A 65 -17.17 -20.11 21.29
N ASN A 66 -16.27 -21.01 21.69
CA ASN A 66 -15.30 -21.64 20.79
C ASN A 66 -15.97 -22.38 19.63
N ALA A 67 -17.04 -23.12 19.91
CA ALA A 67 -17.80 -23.84 18.88
C ALA A 67 -18.49 -22.87 17.90
N SER A 68 -19.08 -21.79 18.42
CA SER A 68 -19.73 -20.77 17.58
C SER A 68 -18.73 -20.02 16.69
N ILE A 69 -17.56 -19.63 17.23
CA ILE A 69 -16.48 -18.98 16.50
C ILE A 69 -15.94 -19.92 15.42
N ALA A 70 -15.70 -21.20 15.74
CA ALA A 70 -15.24 -22.19 14.79
C ALA A 70 -16.25 -22.42 13.65
N ALA A 71 -17.54 -22.48 13.98
CA ALA A 71 -18.61 -22.61 12.98
C ALA A 71 -18.70 -21.38 12.06
N ASP A 72 -18.62 -20.17 12.62
CA ASP A 72 -18.61 -18.93 11.83
C ASP A 72 -17.39 -18.84 10.93
N LEU A 73 -16.20 -19.16 11.46
CA LEU A 73 -14.97 -19.19 10.68
C LEU A 73 -15.10 -20.18 9.51
N ARG A 74 -15.64 -21.38 9.76
CA ARG A 74 -15.84 -22.38 8.71
C ARG A 74 -16.81 -21.90 7.64
N ALA A 75 -17.91 -21.25 8.03
CA ALA A 75 -18.89 -20.71 7.08
C ALA A 75 -18.29 -19.58 6.22
N LEU A 76 -17.54 -18.67 6.84
CA LEU A 76 -16.93 -17.52 6.17
C LEU A 76 -15.73 -17.89 5.28
N THR A 77 -15.05 -19.01 5.55
CA THR A 77 -13.86 -19.45 4.81
C THR A 77 -14.10 -20.62 3.86
N ALA A 78 -15.37 -21.00 3.64
CA ALA A 78 -15.75 -22.11 2.76
C ALA A 78 -15.35 -21.90 1.29
N GLY A 79 -15.23 -20.65 0.83
CA GLY A 79 -14.79 -20.30 -0.51
C GLY A 79 -14.29 -18.86 -0.62
N PRO A 80 -13.72 -18.47 -1.77
CA PRO A 80 -13.28 -17.09 -2.01
C PRO A 80 -14.46 -16.11 -1.97
N HIS A 81 -14.27 -14.94 -1.37
CA HIS A 81 -15.31 -13.92 -1.24
C HIS A 81 -14.73 -12.52 -1.54
N LEU A 82 -14.10 -12.38 -2.72
CA LEU A 82 -13.51 -11.11 -3.18
C LEU A 82 -14.59 -10.02 -3.27
N ALA A 83 -14.27 -8.82 -2.79
CA ALA A 83 -15.19 -7.68 -2.79
C ALA A 83 -15.75 -7.40 -4.19
N GLY A 84 -17.02 -7.04 -4.27
CA GLY A 84 -17.71 -6.72 -5.53
C GLY A 84 -18.04 -7.92 -6.42
N THR A 85 -17.70 -9.15 -6.01
CA THR A 85 -18.03 -10.36 -6.78
C THR A 85 -19.28 -11.07 -6.22
N PRO A 86 -20.04 -11.81 -7.05
CA PRO A 86 -21.16 -12.63 -6.58
C PRO A 86 -20.76 -13.62 -5.46
N ALA A 87 -19.51 -14.10 -5.47
CA ALA A 87 -19.01 -15.03 -4.45
C ALA A 87 -18.98 -14.43 -3.03
N SER A 88 -18.87 -13.10 -2.90
CA SER A 88 -18.91 -12.43 -1.59
C SER A 88 -20.30 -12.34 -0.96
N ALA A 89 -21.37 -12.57 -1.73
CA ALA A 89 -22.74 -12.44 -1.24
C ALA A 89 -23.05 -13.41 -0.09
N GLY A 90 -22.51 -14.64 -0.15
CA GLY A 90 -22.71 -15.65 0.89
C GLY A 90 -22.14 -15.24 2.24
N ALA A 91 -20.95 -14.64 2.26
CA ALA A 91 -20.34 -14.13 3.49
C ALA A 91 -21.17 -12.98 4.10
N ALA A 92 -21.64 -12.05 3.27
CA ALA A 92 -22.50 -10.95 3.73
C ALA A 92 -23.84 -11.47 4.29
N ALA A 93 -24.47 -12.44 3.62
CA ALA A 93 -25.70 -13.07 4.06
C ALA A 93 -25.52 -13.81 5.40
N HIS A 94 -24.39 -14.51 5.58
CA HIS A 94 -24.04 -15.18 6.85
C HIS A 94 -23.97 -14.19 8.01
N VAL A 95 -23.21 -13.10 7.84
CA VAL A 95 -23.09 -12.04 8.86
C VAL A 95 -24.45 -11.43 9.18
N LEU A 96 -25.24 -11.10 8.15
CA LEU A 96 -26.58 -10.55 8.31
C LEU A 96 -27.51 -11.48 9.11
N ALA A 97 -27.48 -12.78 8.81
CA ALA A 97 -28.26 -13.78 9.53
C ALA A 97 -27.83 -13.87 11.01
N ARG A 98 -26.52 -13.88 11.28
CA ARG A 98 -25.98 -13.95 12.65
C ARG A 98 -26.36 -12.72 13.49
N LEU A 99 -26.29 -11.52 12.93
CA LEU A 99 -26.69 -10.30 13.62
C LEU A 99 -28.20 -10.29 13.94
N ARG A 100 -29.04 -10.68 12.98
CA ARG A 100 -30.49 -10.79 13.19
C ARG A 100 -30.85 -11.84 14.23
N ALA A 101 -30.21 -13.01 14.18
CA ALA A 101 -30.42 -14.08 15.15
C ALA A 101 -30.02 -13.67 16.58
N ALA A 102 -29.05 -12.77 16.71
CA ALA A 102 -28.68 -12.16 17.99
C ALA A 102 -29.67 -11.08 18.49
N GLY A 103 -30.77 -10.84 17.76
CA GLY A 103 -31.77 -9.82 18.11
C GLY A 103 -31.34 -8.39 17.81
N LEU A 104 -30.26 -8.18 17.02
CA LEU A 104 -29.77 -6.86 16.68
C LEU A 104 -30.57 -6.24 15.53
N GLN A 105 -30.91 -4.96 15.67
CA GLN A 105 -31.43 -4.17 14.55
C GLN A 105 -30.36 -4.11 13.46
N THR A 106 -30.63 -4.76 12.32
CA THR A 106 -29.63 -4.94 11.27
C THR A 106 -30.10 -4.30 9.96
N LEU A 107 -29.24 -3.47 9.38
CA LEU A 107 -29.49 -2.74 8.13
C LEU A 107 -28.38 -3.04 7.12
N THR A 108 -28.70 -3.01 5.84
CA THR A 108 -27.74 -3.08 4.73
C THR A 108 -27.64 -1.72 4.04
N ARG A 109 -26.46 -1.42 3.50
CA ARG A 109 -26.19 -0.21 2.70
C ARG A 109 -25.39 -0.61 1.47
N GLU A 110 -25.77 -0.05 0.33
CA GLU A 110 -25.12 -0.30 -0.94
C GLU A 110 -24.27 0.92 -1.34
N TYR A 111 -23.09 0.61 -1.84
CA TYR A 111 -22.14 1.57 -2.38
C TYR A 111 -21.58 1.00 -3.68
N GLU A 112 -21.18 1.89 -4.58
CA GLU A 112 -20.57 1.60 -5.87
C GLU A 112 -19.18 2.28 -5.93
N PRO A 113 -18.22 1.84 -5.09
CA PRO A 113 -16.85 2.34 -5.14
C PRO A 113 -16.12 1.84 -6.38
N LEU A 114 -15.06 2.54 -6.79
CA LEU A 114 -14.12 1.98 -7.76
C LEU A 114 -13.45 0.76 -7.15
N LEU A 115 -13.45 -0.36 -7.87
CA LEU A 115 -12.70 -1.56 -7.54
C LEU A 115 -11.68 -1.83 -8.64
N SER A 116 -10.82 -2.82 -8.41
CA SER A 116 -9.82 -3.25 -9.37
C SER A 116 -9.77 -4.77 -9.37
N TYR A 117 -9.62 -5.36 -10.56
CA TYR A 117 -9.52 -6.79 -10.78
C TYR A 117 -8.39 -7.10 -11.76
N PRO A 118 -7.73 -8.26 -11.66
CA PRO A 118 -6.71 -8.63 -12.62
C PRO A 118 -7.33 -8.92 -13.99
N GLY A 119 -6.68 -8.43 -15.03
CA GLY A 119 -6.88 -8.85 -16.41
C GLY A 119 -5.85 -9.92 -16.78
N HIS A 120 -4.92 -9.55 -17.65
CA HIS A 120 -3.81 -10.40 -18.10
C HIS A 120 -2.49 -10.04 -17.40
N ALA A 121 -1.70 -11.05 -17.04
CA ALA A 121 -0.32 -10.86 -16.62
C ALA A 121 0.59 -11.91 -17.26
N SER A 122 1.80 -11.50 -17.64
CA SER A 122 2.84 -12.42 -18.10
C SER A 122 4.22 -11.95 -17.67
N LEU A 123 5.13 -12.90 -17.51
CA LEU A 123 6.49 -12.66 -17.05
C LEU A 123 7.46 -13.65 -17.70
N ALA A 124 8.54 -13.15 -18.26
CA ALA A 124 9.58 -13.94 -18.90
C ALA A 124 10.96 -13.32 -18.69
N LEU A 125 11.97 -14.19 -18.70
CA LEU A 125 13.38 -13.82 -18.80
C LEU A 125 13.80 -13.91 -20.26
N LEU A 126 14.47 -12.88 -20.75
CA LEU A 126 15.10 -12.85 -22.07
C LEU A 126 16.61 -12.68 -21.91
N ARG A 127 17.36 -13.22 -22.88
CA ARG A 127 18.79 -12.94 -23.04
C ARG A 127 18.99 -11.49 -23.53
N PRO A 128 20.23 -10.95 -23.48
CA PRO A 128 20.55 -9.63 -24.04
C PRO A 128 20.16 -9.46 -25.52
N ASP A 129 20.17 -10.54 -26.29
CA ASP A 129 19.78 -10.57 -27.72
C ASP A 129 18.25 -10.59 -27.93
N GLY A 130 17.47 -10.56 -26.86
CA GLY A 130 16.00 -10.62 -26.87
C GLY A 130 15.42 -12.04 -26.98
N SER A 131 16.25 -13.07 -27.11
CA SER A 131 15.77 -14.46 -27.17
C SER A 131 15.21 -14.93 -25.83
N LEU A 132 14.14 -15.73 -25.87
CA LEU A 132 13.48 -16.25 -24.68
C LEU A 132 14.43 -17.19 -23.91
N LEU A 133 14.69 -16.86 -22.64
CA LEU A 133 15.43 -17.71 -21.71
C LEU A 133 14.46 -18.62 -20.94
N ALA A 134 13.43 -18.04 -20.33
CA ALA A 134 12.44 -18.79 -19.55
C ALA A 134 11.11 -18.02 -19.46
N ARG A 135 9.99 -18.73 -19.50
CA ARG A 135 8.70 -18.20 -19.03
C ARG A 135 8.58 -18.46 -17.54
N LEU A 136 8.22 -17.43 -16.78
CA LEU A 136 8.05 -17.54 -15.34
C LEU A 136 6.57 -17.69 -15.01
N SER A 137 6.23 -18.71 -14.22
CA SER A 137 4.85 -18.90 -13.78
C SER A 137 4.47 -17.82 -12.76
N LEU A 138 3.25 -17.31 -12.92
CA LEU A 138 2.56 -16.41 -11.98
C LEU A 138 1.45 -17.14 -11.22
N GLU A 139 1.31 -18.45 -11.42
CA GLU A 139 0.32 -19.28 -10.75
C GLU A 139 0.72 -19.53 -9.30
N GLU A 140 -0.28 -19.59 -8.44
CA GLU A 140 -0.12 -20.10 -7.09
C GLU A 140 -0.50 -21.58 -7.05
N PRO A 141 0.11 -22.37 -6.15
CA PRO A 141 -0.41 -23.69 -5.82
C PRO A 141 -1.78 -23.51 -5.14
N ALA A 142 -2.85 -23.58 -5.92
CA ALA A 142 -4.22 -23.54 -5.46
C ALA A 142 -4.88 -24.90 -5.68
N ASP A 143 -5.83 -25.28 -4.82
CA ASP A 143 -6.72 -26.40 -5.10
C ASP A 143 -7.42 -26.16 -6.43
N GLU A 144 -7.23 -27.04 -7.42
CA GLU A 144 -7.79 -26.91 -8.77
C GLU A 144 -9.32 -26.73 -8.79
N GLY A 145 -10.01 -27.16 -7.72
CA GLY A 145 -11.46 -26.97 -7.53
C GLY A 145 -11.89 -25.60 -7.01
N ARG A 146 -10.97 -24.71 -6.61
CA ARG A 146 -11.28 -23.40 -6.05
C ARG A 146 -10.86 -22.30 -7.04
N ARG A 147 -11.84 -21.63 -7.64
CA ARG A 147 -11.60 -20.47 -8.53
C ARG A 147 -11.11 -19.27 -7.70
N VAL A 148 -9.82 -19.23 -7.42
CA VAL A 148 -9.17 -18.10 -6.73
C VAL A 148 -8.76 -17.07 -7.78
N VAL A 149 -9.01 -15.78 -7.48
CA VAL A 149 -8.55 -14.67 -8.33
C VAL A 149 -7.03 -14.74 -8.48
N PRO A 150 -6.42 -14.61 -9.67
CA PRO A 150 -4.97 -14.62 -9.82
C PRO A 150 -4.26 -13.58 -8.93
N PRO A 151 -2.99 -13.77 -8.56
CA PRO A 151 -2.26 -12.77 -7.77
C PRO A 151 -2.10 -11.45 -8.53
N TYR A 152 -2.38 -10.34 -7.85
CA TYR A 152 -2.27 -9.00 -8.44
C TYR A 152 -2.11 -7.93 -7.36
N HIS A 153 -1.59 -6.77 -7.78
CA HIS A 153 -1.59 -5.55 -6.98
C HIS A 153 -2.78 -4.69 -7.39
N ALA A 154 -3.78 -4.60 -6.52
CA ALA A 154 -4.97 -3.81 -6.83
C ALA A 154 -4.62 -2.32 -6.95
N TYR A 155 -5.15 -1.70 -8.01
CA TYR A 155 -4.91 -0.33 -8.47
C TYR A 155 -3.52 -0.05 -9.03
N ALA A 156 -2.77 -1.09 -9.43
CA ALA A 156 -1.53 -0.90 -10.18
C ALA A 156 -1.88 -0.55 -11.63
N PRO A 157 -1.27 0.48 -12.25
CA PRO A 157 -1.59 0.82 -13.62
C PRO A 157 -1.22 -0.32 -14.57
N SER A 158 -2.05 -0.52 -15.59
CA SER A 158 -1.72 -1.41 -16.71
C SER A 158 -0.47 -0.92 -17.44
N GLY A 159 0.37 -1.84 -17.89
CA GLY A 159 1.59 -1.52 -18.61
C GLY A 159 2.46 -2.74 -18.85
N GLY A 160 3.58 -2.53 -19.53
CA GLY A 160 4.58 -3.57 -19.75
C GLY A 160 5.95 -2.94 -19.95
N ALA A 161 6.99 -3.73 -19.68
CA ALA A 161 8.36 -3.33 -19.95
C ALA A 161 9.20 -4.54 -20.33
N VAL A 162 10.19 -4.28 -21.18
CA VAL A 162 11.33 -5.15 -21.42
C VAL A 162 12.57 -4.38 -20.97
N ALA A 163 13.14 -4.75 -19.83
CA ALA A 163 14.26 -4.03 -19.26
C ALA A 163 15.13 -4.93 -18.38
N GLU A 164 16.37 -4.52 -18.12
CA GLU A 164 17.20 -5.14 -17.09
C GLU A 164 16.50 -5.05 -15.73
N ALA A 165 16.78 -6.01 -14.86
CA ALA A 165 16.29 -6.00 -13.48
C ALA A 165 17.41 -5.68 -12.48
N VAL A 166 17.00 -5.10 -11.35
CA VAL A 166 17.86 -4.83 -10.17
C VAL A 166 17.18 -5.39 -8.94
N PHE A 167 17.93 -6.11 -8.12
CA PHE A 167 17.45 -6.55 -6.81
C PHE A 167 17.61 -5.41 -5.80
N VAL A 168 16.48 -4.93 -5.26
CA VAL A 168 16.42 -3.74 -4.40
C VAL A 168 16.19 -4.07 -2.93
N ASN A 169 16.49 -5.30 -2.50
CA ASN A 169 16.19 -5.78 -1.15
C ASN A 169 14.72 -5.55 -0.78
N LEU A 170 14.43 -4.76 0.25
CA LEU A 170 13.07 -4.48 0.72
C LEU A 170 12.46 -3.29 -0.03
N GLY A 171 13.24 -2.57 -0.84
CA GLY A 171 12.83 -1.36 -1.54
C GLY A 171 12.64 -0.17 -0.59
N ARG A 172 13.41 -0.12 0.51
CA ARG A 172 13.44 1.02 1.44
C ARG A 172 14.45 2.06 0.99
N GLU A 173 14.40 3.25 1.59
CA GLU A 173 15.31 4.34 1.20
C GLU A 173 16.77 3.98 1.46
N GLU A 174 17.05 3.30 2.58
CA GLU A 174 18.37 2.77 2.93
C GLU A 174 18.90 1.75 1.91
N ASP A 175 18.01 0.96 1.28
CA ASP A 175 18.41 -0.02 0.28
C ASP A 175 18.92 0.66 -0.99
N TYR A 176 18.26 1.73 -1.42
CA TYR A 176 18.71 2.52 -2.57
C TYR A 176 20.03 3.25 -2.30
N VAL A 177 20.28 3.69 -1.06
CA VAL A 177 21.58 4.26 -0.67
C VAL A 177 22.69 3.21 -0.76
N VAL A 178 22.43 1.96 -0.36
CA VAL A 178 23.40 0.86 -0.51
C VAL A 178 23.66 0.57 -1.98
N LEU A 179 22.62 0.49 -2.83
CA LEU A 179 22.78 0.29 -4.27
C LEU A 179 23.63 1.37 -4.91
N GLU A 180 23.39 2.64 -4.58
CA GLU A 180 24.15 3.77 -5.11
C GLU A 180 25.64 3.69 -4.73
N ARG A 181 25.95 3.33 -3.47
CA ARG A 181 27.34 3.11 -3.01
C ARG A 181 28.03 1.97 -3.74
N LEU A 182 27.27 0.97 -4.18
CA LEU A 182 27.76 -0.17 -4.96
C LEU A 182 27.75 0.10 -6.48
N GLY A 183 27.39 1.32 -6.90
CA GLY A 183 27.35 1.71 -8.32
C GLY A 183 26.19 1.11 -9.11
N VAL A 184 25.13 0.66 -8.42
CA VAL A 184 23.94 0.04 -9.04
C VAL A 184 22.78 1.03 -9.06
N GLY A 185 22.26 1.36 -10.26
CA GLY A 185 21.13 2.27 -10.43
C GLY A 185 19.87 1.56 -10.94
N VAL A 186 18.69 2.03 -10.53
CA VAL A 186 17.39 1.44 -10.94
C VAL A 186 16.66 2.19 -12.06
N ARG A 187 17.20 3.34 -12.49
CA ARG A 187 16.59 4.15 -13.55
C ARG A 187 16.45 3.36 -14.85
N GLY A 188 15.25 3.28 -15.40
CA GLY A 188 14.94 2.54 -16.63
C GLY A 188 14.83 1.02 -16.44
N ARG A 189 14.82 0.52 -15.20
CA ARG A 189 14.94 -0.92 -14.89
C ARG A 189 13.74 -1.45 -14.12
N VAL A 190 13.58 -2.77 -14.11
CA VAL A 190 12.61 -3.46 -13.27
C VAL A 190 13.20 -3.63 -11.87
N ALA A 191 12.53 -3.08 -10.85
CA ALA A 191 12.93 -3.29 -9.47
C ALA A 191 12.34 -4.61 -8.95
N VAL A 192 13.18 -5.49 -8.40
CA VAL A 192 12.77 -6.73 -7.75
C VAL A 192 12.97 -6.57 -6.25
N ALA A 193 11.87 -6.48 -5.51
CA ALA A 193 11.88 -6.33 -4.05
C ALA A 193 11.36 -7.59 -3.36
N ARG A 194 11.88 -7.89 -2.17
CA ARG A 194 11.25 -8.83 -1.23
C ARG A 194 10.23 -8.11 -0.35
N ARG A 195 9.31 -8.87 0.22
CA ARG A 195 8.34 -8.38 1.22
C ARG A 195 9.06 -7.78 2.44
N GLY A 196 8.45 -6.75 3.04
CA GLY A 196 8.91 -6.16 4.31
C GLY A 196 9.45 -4.72 4.19
N GLY A 197 9.31 -4.10 3.02
CA GLY A 197 9.64 -2.69 2.76
C GLY A 197 8.70 -1.64 3.35
N GLY A 198 7.70 -2.07 4.13
CA GLY A 198 6.61 -1.22 4.60
C GLY A 198 5.37 -1.37 3.72
N TYR A 199 4.57 -0.30 3.60
CA TYR A 199 3.37 -0.31 2.77
C TYR A 199 3.73 -0.51 1.30
N ARG A 200 3.08 -1.48 0.65
CA ARG A 200 3.38 -1.91 -0.72
C ARG A 200 3.34 -0.77 -1.75
N GLY A 201 2.30 0.06 -1.71
CA GLY A 201 2.22 1.23 -2.58
C GLY A 201 3.40 2.19 -2.39
N GLY A 202 3.90 2.32 -1.15
CA GLY A 202 5.10 3.10 -0.85
C GLY A 202 6.38 2.51 -1.45
N VAL A 203 6.51 1.19 -1.51
CA VAL A 203 7.62 0.51 -2.21
C VAL A 203 7.58 0.83 -3.71
N VAL A 204 6.39 0.74 -4.32
CA VAL A 204 6.19 1.04 -5.75
C VAL A 204 6.48 2.51 -6.06
N ALA A 205 5.93 3.43 -5.26
CA ALA A 205 6.16 4.87 -5.43
C ALA A 205 7.64 5.23 -5.31
N ARG A 206 8.33 4.69 -4.30
CA ARG A 206 9.76 4.94 -4.11
C ARG A 206 10.59 4.44 -5.28
N ALA A 207 10.30 3.24 -5.80
CA ALA A 207 10.98 2.74 -7.00
C ALA A 207 10.74 3.65 -8.21
N ALA A 208 9.50 4.15 -8.38
CA ALA A 208 9.15 5.10 -9.42
C ALA A 208 9.93 6.42 -9.28
N ASP A 209 10.05 6.96 -8.06
CA ASP A 209 10.82 8.18 -7.77
C ASP A 209 12.30 8.02 -8.12
N LYS A 210 12.85 6.81 -7.99
CA LYS A 210 14.22 6.45 -8.41
C LYS A 210 14.32 6.12 -9.91
N GLY A 211 13.20 6.19 -10.64
CA GLY A 211 13.12 6.01 -12.09
C GLY A 211 12.98 4.57 -12.57
N ALA A 212 12.61 3.62 -11.70
CA ALA A 212 12.24 2.27 -12.13
C ALA A 212 11.02 2.32 -13.06
N VAL A 213 10.93 1.36 -13.98
CA VAL A 213 9.82 1.29 -14.95
C VAL A 213 8.73 0.30 -14.53
N ALA A 214 9.05 -0.60 -13.61
CA ALA A 214 8.11 -1.54 -13.02
C ALA A 214 8.66 -2.13 -11.72
N VAL A 215 7.78 -2.72 -10.92
CA VAL A 215 8.16 -3.38 -9.65
C VAL A 215 7.58 -4.78 -9.55
N LEU A 216 8.44 -5.74 -9.22
CA LEU A 216 8.05 -7.09 -8.83
C LEU A 216 8.27 -7.23 -7.32
N ILE A 217 7.24 -7.66 -6.59
CA ILE A 217 7.32 -7.86 -5.13
C ILE A 217 7.18 -9.34 -4.83
N ALA A 218 8.24 -9.93 -4.27
CA ALA A 218 8.26 -11.32 -3.89
C ALA A 218 7.34 -11.59 -2.70
N GLY A 219 6.58 -12.68 -2.80
CA GLY A 219 5.77 -13.26 -1.74
C GLY A 219 6.62 -13.98 -0.68
N ASN A 220 5.95 -14.80 0.12
CA ASN A 220 6.57 -15.49 1.23
C ASN A 220 7.42 -16.70 0.75
N ALA A 221 8.36 -17.12 1.59
CA ALA A 221 9.23 -18.26 1.32
C ALA A 221 8.48 -19.61 1.22
N ASP A 222 7.25 -19.70 1.75
CA ASP A 222 6.37 -20.87 1.66
C ASP A 222 5.71 -21.05 0.28
N GLY A 223 5.94 -20.12 -0.65
CA GLY A 223 5.45 -20.17 -2.03
C GLY A 223 4.16 -19.38 -2.28
N GLY A 224 3.53 -18.81 -1.24
CA GLY A 224 2.35 -17.96 -1.41
C GLY A 224 2.66 -16.60 -2.03
N VAL A 225 1.72 -16.04 -2.81
CA VAL A 225 1.85 -14.72 -3.45
C VAL A 225 0.89 -13.72 -2.79
N GLU A 226 1.47 -12.64 -2.26
CA GLU A 226 0.68 -11.67 -1.48
C GLU A 226 -0.03 -10.67 -2.40
N ARG A 227 -1.35 -10.85 -2.57
CA ARG A 227 -2.24 -9.84 -3.18
C ARG A 227 -2.31 -8.58 -2.31
N GLY A 228 -2.73 -7.48 -2.93
CA GLY A 228 -3.29 -6.36 -2.19
C GLY A 228 -3.13 -5.00 -2.84
N VAL A 229 -3.64 -3.99 -2.14
CA VAL A 229 -3.78 -2.61 -2.64
C VAL A 229 -2.42 -1.89 -2.70
N VAL A 230 -2.22 -1.10 -3.75
CA VAL A 230 -1.05 -0.21 -3.92
C VAL A 230 -1.41 1.28 -4.03
N LEU A 231 -2.65 1.67 -3.77
CA LEU A 231 -3.06 3.08 -3.70
C LEU A 231 -2.19 3.90 -2.75
N LEU A 232 -1.71 5.06 -3.19
CA LEU A 232 -0.75 5.89 -2.47
C LEU A 232 -1.38 6.82 -1.43
N GLY A 233 -2.70 7.01 -1.42
CA GLY A 233 -3.30 7.95 -0.49
C GLY A 233 -4.81 7.88 -0.33
N GLY A 234 -5.25 8.42 0.80
CA GLY A 234 -6.63 8.70 1.16
C GLY A 234 -7.43 7.46 1.60
N PRO A 235 -8.20 7.52 2.70
CA PRO A 235 -9.21 6.52 2.97
C PRO A 235 -10.36 6.61 1.96
N GLY A 236 -11.14 5.53 1.86
CA GLY A 236 -12.34 5.50 1.02
C GLY A 236 -12.06 5.39 -0.48
N ASP A 237 -13.13 5.48 -1.27
CA ASP A 237 -13.11 5.34 -2.72
C ASP A 237 -12.24 6.43 -3.39
N PRO A 238 -11.34 6.06 -4.33
CA PRO A 238 -10.57 6.99 -5.14
C PRO A 238 -11.37 8.12 -5.79
N LEU A 239 -12.59 7.82 -6.25
CA LEU A 239 -13.41 8.74 -7.05
C LEU A 239 -14.35 9.63 -6.21
N THR A 240 -14.51 9.34 -4.92
CA THR A 240 -15.39 10.09 -4.01
C THR A 240 -14.66 10.49 -2.72
N PRO A 241 -13.57 11.28 -2.80
CA PRO A 241 -12.74 11.60 -1.65
C PRO A 241 -13.51 12.47 -0.63
N GLY A 242 -14.02 11.82 0.41
CA GLY A 242 -14.68 12.47 1.55
C GLY A 242 -16.20 12.38 1.57
N TRP A 243 -16.82 11.69 0.61
CA TRP A 243 -18.27 11.42 0.61
C TRP A 243 -18.59 9.98 0.22
N ALA A 244 -19.86 9.60 0.35
CA ALA A 244 -20.32 8.25 0.08
C ALA A 244 -20.44 7.96 -1.42
N ALA A 245 -19.87 6.85 -1.88
CA ALA A 245 -20.01 6.35 -3.26
C ALA A 245 -21.38 5.68 -3.48
N THR A 246 -22.49 6.43 -3.41
CA THR A 246 -23.83 5.92 -3.70
C THR A 246 -24.15 5.95 -5.20
N SER A 247 -25.24 5.30 -5.62
CA SER A 247 -25.64 5.17 -7.05
C SER A 247 -25.84 6.51 -7.79
N GLY A 248 -26.08 7.61 -7.06
CA GLY A 248 -26.18 8.96 -7.61
C GLY A 248 -25.08 9.92 -7.18
N ALA A 249 -24.02 9.43 -6.51
CA ALA A 249 -22.96 10.30 -6.01
C ALA A 249 -22.16 10.94 -7.14
N GLU A 250 -21.82 12.22 -6.95
CA GLU A 250 -20.80 12.89 -7.76
C GLU A 250 -19.48 12.10 -7.67
N ARG A 251 -18.82 11.91 -8.81
CA ARG A 251 -17.55 11.19 -8.90
C ARG A 251 -16.54 12.02 -9.66
N LEU A 252 -15.34 12.12 -9.11
CA LEU A 252 -14.22 12.68 -9.82
C LEU A 252 -13.85 11.77 -11.00
N LYS A 253 -13.37 12.37 -12.08
CA LYS A 253 -12.88 11.62 -13.24
C LYS A 253 -11.52 11.01 -12.92
N PHE A 254 -11.18 9.91 -13.58
CA PHE A 254 -9.89 9.26 -13.41
C PHE A 254 -8.71 10.17 -13.83
N ASP A 255 -8.94 11.14 -14.71
CA ASP A 255 -7.93 12.08 -15.15
C ASP A 255 -7.70 13.26 -14.18
N ASP A 256 -8.55 13.41 -13.16
CA ASP A 256 -8.42 14.42 -12.13
C ASP A 256 -7.10 14.29 -11.36
N LYS A 257 -6.44 15.42 -11.08
CA LYS A 257 -5.13 15.45 -10.42
C LYS A 257 -5.17 14.81 -9.02
N ALA A 258 -6.22 15.07 -8.24
CA ALA A 258 -6.38 14.52 -6.91
C ALA A 258 -6.61 13.01 -6.95
N VAL A 259 -7.31 12.51 -7.99
CA VAL A 259 -7.47 11.08 -8.23
C VAL A 259 -6.14 10.45 -8.64
N LYS A 260 -5.46 10.97 -9.68
CA LYS A 260 -4.18 10.42 -10.18
C LYS A 260 -3.11 10.31 -9.09
N GLN A 261 -3.03 11.28 -8.19
CA GLN A 261 -2.06 11.28 -7.09
C GLN A 261 -2.26 10.11 -6.10
N ARG A 262 -3.43 9.47 -6.11
CA ARG A 262 -3.74 8.29 -5.28
C ARG A 262 -3.29 6.98 -5.92
N PHE A 263 -2.88 6.96 -7.19
CA PHE A 263 -2.46 5.74 -7.89
C PHE A 263 -0.94 5.72 -8.09
N PRO A 264 -0.30 4.54 -8.10
CA PRO A 264 1.07 4.40 -8.57
C PRO A 264 1.21 4.86 -10.03
N SER A 265 2.38 5.42 -10.35
CA SER A 265 2.71 5.87 -11.70
C SER A 265 3.35 4.79 -12.58
N ILE A 266 3.79 3.68 -11.97
CA ILE A 266 4.40 2.55 -12.68
C ILE A 266 3.68 1.23 -12.35
N PRO A 267 3.63 0.30 -13.31
CA PRO A 267 3.05 -1.02 -13.11
C PRO A 267 3.81 -1.81 -12.04
N SER A 268 3.08 -2.67 -11.33
CA SER A 268 3.68 -3.60 -10.37
C SER A 268 2.85 -4.88 -10.27
N MET A 269 3.52 -5.99 -9.97
CA MET A 269 2.83 -7.26 -9.71
C MET A 269 3.51 -8.04 -8.56
N PRO A 270 2.73 -8.81 -7.79
CA PRO A 270 3.30 -9.73 -6.82
C PRO A 270 3.74 -11.00 -7.54
N VAL A 271 4.84 -11.59 -7.09
CA VAL A 271 5.39 -12.84 -7.64
C VAL A 271 5.74 -13.80 -6.51
N SER A 272 5.83 -15.10 -6.79
CA SER A 272 6.29 -16.05 -5.78
C SER A 272 7.76 -15.81 -5.41
N ALA A 273 8.17 -16.22 -4.21
CA ALA A 273 9.58 -16.19 -3.82
C ALA A 273 10.45 -17.00 -4.80
N LYS A 274 9.94 -18.13 -5.33
CA LYS A 274 10.61 -18.93 -6.36
C LYS A 274 10.82 -18.15 -7.65
N THR A 275 9.80 -17.42 -8.12
CA THR A 275 9.86 -16.58 -9.31
C THR A 275 10.87 -15.43 -9.13
N ALA A 276 10.83 -14.74 -7.99
CA ALA A 276 11.81 -13.71 -7.66
C ALA A 276 13.24 -14.26 -7.60
N ALA A 277 13.45 -15.40 -6.94
CA ALA A 277 14.75 -16.08 -6.87
C ALA A 277 15.28 -16.47 -8.25
N ALA A 278 14.41 -16.93 -9.17
CA ALA A 278 14.80 -17.23 -10.55
C ALA A 278 15.30 -15.97 -11.29
N ILE A 279 14.65 -14.82 -11.08
CA ILE A 279 15.13 -13.55 -11.63
C ILE A 279 16.48 -13.17 -11.01
N ILE A 280 16.59 -13.22 -9.68
CA ILE A 280 17.81 -12.80 -8.95
C ILE A 280 19.02 -13.65 -9.32
N ARG A 281 18.88 -14.98 -9.46
CA ARG A 281 19.96 -15.87 -9.92
C ARG A 281 20.44 -15.54 -11.33
N SER A 282 19.59 -14.93 -12.15
CA SER A 282 19.93 -14.52 -13.51
C SER A 282 20.61 -13.14 -13.59
N LEU A 283 20.72 -12.44 -12.46
CA LEU A 283 21.39 -11.14 -12.38
C LEU A 283 22.89 -11.31 -12.21
N GLY A 284 23.65 -10.48 -12.92
CA GLY A 284 25.06 -10.20 -12.70
C GLY A 284 25.25 -8.96 -11.85
N GLY A 285 26.27 -8.16 -12.15
CA GLY A 285 26.64 -7.00 -11.36
C GLY A 285 27.31 -7.36 -10.03
N PRO A 286 27.42 -6.39 -9.09
CA PRO A 286 28.04 -6.62 -7.79
C PRO A 286 27.35 -7.72 -6.99
N ALA A 287 28.13 -8.39 -6.13
CA ALA A 287 27.61 -9.43 -5.25
C ALA A 287 26.53 -8.87 -4.30
N ILE A 288 25.51 -9.66 -4.02
CA ILE A 288 24.46 -9.33 -3.04
C ILE A 288 25.12 -9.22 -1.65
N PRO A 289 24.88 -8.13 -0.89
CA PRO A 289 25.35 -8.00 0.50
C PRO A 289 24.90 -9.18 1.37
N ALA A 290 25.74 -9.62 2.30
CA ALA A 290 25.49 -10.82 3.10
C ALA A 290 24.18 -10.73 3.89
N GLU A 291 23.90 -9.55 4.43
CA GLU A 291 22.68 -9.20 5.17
C GLU A 291 21.40 -9.24 4.32
N TRP A 292 21.51 -9.18 2.98
CA TRP A 292 20.37 -9.25 2.06
C TRP A 292 20.06 -10.67 1.59
N LYS A 293 21.01 -11.60 1.75
CA LYS A 293 20.84 -13.00 1.33
C LYS A 293 19.93 -13.80 2.25
N ASP A 294 19.80 -13.39 3.51
CA ASP A 294 18.97 -14.11 4.48
C ASP A 294 17.49 -14.13 4.04
N GLY A 295 16.90 -15.33 4.05
CA GLY A 295 15.53 -15.58 3.56
C GLY A 295 15.32 -15.42 2.05
N LEU A 296 16.35 -15.12 1.26
CA LEU A 296 16.22 -14.90 -0.19
C LEU A 296 16.21 -16.21 -0.99
N GLY A 297 16.75 -17.29 -0.42
CA GLY A 297 16.78 -18.61 -1.06
C GLY A 297 17.65 -18.66 -2.33
N VAL A 298 18.64 -17.76 -2.44
CA VAL A 298 19.59 -17.70 -3.55
C VAL A 298 21.02 -17.85 -3.02
N ASP A 299 21.74 -18.76 -3.66
CA ASP A 299 23.16 -19.04 -3.47
C ASP A 299 24.05 -18.26 -4.45
N THR A 300 23.47 -17.90 -5.60
CA THR A 300 24.11 -17.30 -6.77
C THR A 300 23.31 -16.11 -7.29
N GLY A 301 23.99 -15.24 -8.04
CA GLY A 301 23.43 -14.00 -8.59
C GLY A 301 24.03 -12.73 -7.96
N GLY A 302 23.74 -11.59 -8.57
CA GLY A 302 24.16 -10.28 -8.11
C GLY A 302 22.99 -9.32 -7.93
N LEU A 303 23.33 -8.06 -7.67
CA LEU A 303 22.37 -6.97 -7.55
C LEU A 303 21.77 -6.54 -8.89
N GLY A 304 22.38 -6.95 -10.00
CA GLY A 304 22.15 -6.39 -11.32
C GLY A 304 22.95 -5.08 -11.55
N PRO A 305 22.68 -4.38 -12.65
CA PRO A 305 21.67 -4.72 -13.64
C PRO A 305 22.13 -5.80 -14.64
N GLY A 306 21.17 -6.49 -15.25
CA GLY A 306 21.44 -7.45 -16.35
C GLY A 306 22.23 -8.68 -15.90
N PRO A 307 22.74 -9.53 -16.81
CA PRO A 307 22.58 -9.42 -18.26
C PRO A 307 21.17 -9.81 -18.73
N THR A 308 20.37 -10.43 -17.87
CA THR A 308 19.04 -10.91 -18.23
C THR A 308 18.02 -9.76 -18.25
N LEU A 309 17.20 -9.70 -19.30
CA LEU A 309 16.08 -8.78 -19.39
C LEU A 309 14.83 -9.44 -18.82
N VAL A 310 14.05 -8.68 -18.06
CA VAL A 310 12.72 -9.04 -17.64
C VAL A 310 11.73 -8.46 -18.65
N ASN A 311 10.97 -9.33 -19.29
CA ASN A 311 9.80 -8.98 -20.09
C ASN A 311 8.57 -9.25 -19.24
N PHE A 312 7.83 -8.20 -18.87
CA PHE A 312 6.59 -8.35 -18.13
C PHE A 312 5.47 -7.53 -18.78
N THR A 313 4.25 -8.06 -18.70
CA THR A 313 3.02 -7.36 -19.05
C THR A 313 2.05 -7.50 -17.89
N TYR A 314 1.36 -6.41 -17.57
CA TYR A 314 0.34 -6.35 -16.53
C TYR A 314 -0.87 -5.56 -17.04
N GLN A 315 -2.04 -6.14 -16.91
CA GLN A 315 -3.31 -5.53 -17.25
C GLN A 315 -4.26 -5.66 -16.07
N GLU A 316 -4.91 -4.55 -15.78
CA GLU A 316 -5.91 -4.38 -14.75
C GLU A 316 -7.24 -4.01 -15.40
N VAL A 317 -8.33 -4.47 -14.81
CA VAL A 317 -9.70 -4.08 -15.15
C VAL A 317 -10.27 -3.29 -13.98
N LEU A 318 -10.72 -2.07 -14.26
CA LEU A 318 -11.38 -1.16 -13.32
C LEU A 318 -12.89 -1.20 -13.49
#